data_AF-A0A5C3PL78-F1
#
_entry.id   AF-A0A5C3PL78-F1
#
_cell.length_a   1.000
_cell.length_b   1.000
_cell.length_c   1.000
_cell.angle_alpha   90.00
_cell.angle_beta   90.00
_cell.angle_gamma   90.00
#
_symmetry.space_group_name_H-M   'P 1'
#
loop_
_entity.id
_entity.type
_entity.pdbx_description
1 polymer ?
#
loop_
_entity_poly.entity_id
_entity_poly.type
_entity_poly.pdbx_seq_one_letter_code
_entity_poly.pdbx_strand_id
1 'polypeptide(L)'
;MLLQELREELLQRYSESERTAAWARSAEIVKTYNDELVTRWKEEMDTLLVYAGLFSAVLTAFNVQSYQLLQPEPTDPTLAVLRQISAQLSSFSVNPAFVNSTQHPLTDNDINPSFHAPSSAVWINALWFSSLICSLASASIALLVKQWLHELSIGVSGTSRESARIRQYRLNSLKRWRVGSIVIIIP
;
A
#
# COMPACT_ATOMS: atom_id res chain seq x y z
N MET A 1 -21.38 32.64 -31.62
CA MET A 1 -22.43 33.65 -31.86
C MET A 1 -23.17 34.00 -30.57
N LEU A 2 -24.05 33.15 -30.02
CA LEU A 2 -24.80 33.43 -28.77
C LEU A 2 -23.93 33.79 -27.55
N LEU A 3 -22.80 33.10 -27.34
CA LEU A 3 -21.87 33.42 -26.24
C LEU A 3 -21.15 34.76 -26.40
N GLN A 4 -21.06 35.29 -27.62
CA GLN A 4 -20.41 36.58 -27.89
C GLN A 4 -21.39 37.74 -27.70
N GLU A 5 -22.63 37.61 -28.19
CA GLU A 5 -23.69 38.60 -27.93
C GLU A 5 -23.98 38.75 -26.43
N LEU A 6 -24.11 37.62 -25.72
CA LEU A 6 -24.38 37.62 -24.29
C LEU A 6 -23.21 38.20 -23.47
N ARG A 7 -21.97 38.07 -23.99
CA ARG A 7 -20.79 38.71 -23.40
C ARG A 7 -20.77 40.22 -23.62
N GLU A 8 -21.18 40.69 -24.79
CA GLU A 8 -21.25 42.13 -25.10
C GLU A 8 -22.38 42.82 -24.32
N GLU A 9 -23.56 42.20 -24.20
CA GLU A 9 -24.65 42.72 -23.38
C GLU A 9 -24.24 42.84 -21.89
N LEU A 10 -23.52 41.85 -21.36
CA LEU A 10 -23.03 41.87 -19.98
C LEU A 10 -21.91 42.89 -19.77
N LEU A 11 -21.07 43.14 -20.78
CA LEU A 11 -20.02 44.16 -20.74
C LEU A 11 -20.59 45.58 -20.79
N GLN A 12 -21.73 45.78 -21.47
CA GLN A 12 -22.39 47.07 -21.59
C GLN A 12 -23.25 47.40 -20.35
N ARG A 13 -23.72 46.37 -19.63
CA ARG A 13 -24.66 46.49 -18.50
C ARG A 13 -24.01 46.62 -17.13
N TYR A 14 -22.74 46.23 -16.97
CA TYR A 14 -22.01 46.31 -15.70
C TYR A 14 -20.72 47.10 -15.85
N SER A 15 -20.45 48.00 -14.89
CA SER A 15 -19.20 48.76 -14.88
C SER A 15 -18.00 47.84 -14.67
N GLU A 16 -16.83 48.25 -15.17
CA GLU A 16 -15.59 47.48 -15.02
C GLU A 16 -15.23 47.25 -13.53
N SER A 17 -15.57 48.23 -12.67
CA SER A 17 -15.45 48.16 -11.21
C SER A 17 -16.32 47.04 -10.60
N GLU A 18 -17.61 46.99 -10.94
CA GLU A 18 -18.54 45.98 -10.40
C GLU A 18 -18.17 44.57 -10.83
N ARG A 19 -17.72 44.39 -12.09
CA ARG A 19 -17.24 43.10 -12.58
C ARG A 19 -16.00 42.66 -11.82
N THR A 20 -15.05 43.57 -11.60
CA THR A 20 -13.81 43.26 -10.87
C THR A 20 -14.09 42.94 -9.41
N ALA A 21 -15.00 43.66 -8.76
CA ALA A 21 -15.46 43.38 -7.41
C ALA A 21 -16.19 42.03 -7.29
N ALA A 22 -17.07 41.69 -8.24
CA ALA A 22 -17.75 40.40 -8.28
C ALA A 22 -16.78 39.23 -8.50
N TRP A 23 -15.78 39.41 -9.38
CA TRP A 23 -14.70 38.45 -9.58
C TRP A 23 -13.83 38.28 -8.34
N ALA A 24 -13.44 39.37 -7.68
CA ALA A 24 -12.66 39.34 -6.46
C ALA A 24 -13.41 38.61 -5.34
N ARG A 25 -14.70 38.92 -5.14
CA ARG A 25 -15.55 38.26 -4.14
C ARG A 25 -15.73 36.76 -4.43
N SER A 26 -15.93 36.40 -5.70
CA SER A 26 -16.05 35.00 -6.09
C SER A 26 -14.73 34.25 -5.90
N ALA A 27 -13.60 34.88 -6.21
CA ALA A 27 -12.27 34.30 -6.00
C ALA A 27 -11.95 34.11 -4.52
N GLU A 28 -12.34 35.05 -3.66
CA GLU A 28 -12.19 34.95 -2.21
C GLU A 28 -12.99 33.78 -1.63
N ILE A 29 -14.28 33.67 -1.97
CA ILE A 29 -15.14 32.56 -1.50
C ILE A 29 -14.55 31.21 -1.90
N VAL A 30 -14.11 31.09 -3.16
CA VAL A 30 -13.51 29.86 -3.68
C VAL A 30 -12.16 29.56 -3.02
N LYS A 31 -11.38 30.59 -2.67
CA LYS A 31 -10.12 30.45 -1.96
C LYS A 31 -10.37 29.91 -0.55
N THR A 32 -11.24 30.55 0.23
CA THR A 32 -11.55 30.14 1.61
C THR A 32 -12.05 28.70 1.67
N TYR A 33 -13.01 28.34 0.80
CA TYR A 33 -13.52 26.97 0.72
C TYR A 33 -12.42 25.95 0.35
N ASN A 34 -11.54 26.31 -0.59
CA ASN A 34 -10.43 25.44 -0.98
C ASN A 34 -9.41 25.28 0.16
N ASP A 35 -9.07 26.35 0.87
CA ASP A 35 -8.11 26.32 1.98
C ASP A 35 -8.65 25.51 3.18
N GLU A 36 -9.95 25.60 3.47
CA GLU A 36 -10.61 24.76 4.49
C GLU A 36 -10.61 23.28 4.08
N LEU A 37 -10.97 22.97 2.84
CA LEU A 37 -10.90 21.60 2.31
C LEU A 37 -9.49 21.03 2.35
N VAL A 38 -8.50 21.83 1.94
CA VAL A 38 -7.06 21.47 1.97
C VAL A 38 -6.65 21.09 3.38
N THR A 39 -7.05 21.90 4.36
CA THR A 39 -6.71 21.69 5.76
C THR A 39 -7.33 20.41 6.30
N ARG A 40 -8.63 20.20 6.08
CA ARG A 40 -9.34 18.97 6.50
C ARG A 40 -8.74 17.71 5.88
N TRP A 41 -8.52 17.73 4.57
CA TRP A 41 -7.96 16.57 3.86
C TRP A 41 -6.55 16.26 4.35
N LYS A 42 -5.74 17.29 4.64
CA LYS A 42 -4.41 17.08 5.22
C LYS A 42 -4.48 16.40 6.59
N GLU A 43 -5.40 16.81 7.46
CA GLU A 43 -5.62 16.17 8.77
C GLU A 43 -6.07 14.71 8.64
N GLU A 44 -6.99 14.43 7.72
CA GLU A 44 -7.45 13.06 7.42
C GLU A 44 -6.29 12.20 6.89
N MET A 45 -5.48 12.70 5.95
CA MET A 45 -4.32 11.97 5.42
C MET A 45 -3.24 11.73 6.48
N ASP A 46 -2.99 12.70 7.36
CA ASP A 46 -2.04 12.54 8.47
C ASP A 46 -2.51 11.46 9.44
N THR A 47 -3.82 11.42 9.73
CA THR A 47 -4.44 10.36 10.53
C THR A 47 -4.30 9.00 9.86
N LEU A 48 -4.62 8.88 8.57
CA LEU A 48 -4.48 7.64 7.80
C LEU A 48 -3.02 7.15 7.76
N LEU A 49 -2.05 8.05 7.61
CA LEU A 49 -0.62 7.70 7.62
C LEU A 49 -0.20 7.09 8.96
N VAL A 50 -0.68 7.66 10.08
CA VAL A 50 -0.41 7.12 11.42
C VAL A 50 -1.01 5.72 11.57
N TYR A 51 -2.27 5.53 11.16
CA TYR A 51 -2.91 4.22 11.19
C TYR A 51 -2.20 3.20 10.30
N ALA A 52 -1.85 3.58 9.06
CA ALA A 52 -1.12 2.71 8.14
C ALA A 52 0.26 2.33 8.68
N GLY A 53 0.97 3.27 9.31
CA GLY A 53 2.26 3.00 9.96
C GLY A 53 2.13 2.02 11.13
N LEU A 54 1.18 2.25 12.05
CA LEU A 54 0.94 1.37 13.19
C LEU A 54 0.52 -0.03 12.72
N PHE A 55 -0.41 -0.10 11.77
CA PHE A 55 -0.87 -1.35 11.19
C PHE A 55 0.29 -2.10 10.54
N SER A 56 1.13 -1.43 9.75
CA SER A 56 2.30 -2.05 9.10
C SER A 56 3.32 -2.55 10.12
N ALA A 57 3.55 -1.84 11.22
CA ALA A 57 4.45 -2.28 12.29
C ALA A 57 3.96 -3.57 12.96
N VAL A 58 2.67 -3.63 13.30
CA VAL A 58 2.04 -4.82 13.87
C VAL A 58 2.06 -5.97 12.87
N LEU A 59 1.73 -5.72 11.60
CA LEU A 59 1.78 -6.73 10.53
C LEU A 59 3.18 -7.29 10.31
N THR A 60 4.19 -6.43 10.37
CA THR A 60 5.59 -6.85 10.19
C THR A 60 6.01 -7.80 11.31
N ALA A 61 5.61 -7.54 12.56
CA ALA A 61 5.87 -8.45 13.67
C ALA A 61 5.23 -9.83 13.45
N PHE A 62 3.96 -9.87 13.04
CA PHE A 62 3.29 -11.14 12.70
C PHE A 62 3.92 -11.82 11.48
N ASN A 63 4.34 -11.07 10.48
CA ASN A 63 4.96 -11.61 9.27
C ASN A 63 6.32 -12.28 9.58
N VAL A 64 7.15 -11.67 10.44
CA VAL A 64 8.42 -12.27 10.90
C VAL A 64 8.18 -13.64 11.55
N GLN A 65 7.17 -13.74 12.41
CA GLN A 65 6.84 -15.01 13.07
C GLN A 65 6.18 -16.01 12.12
N SER A 66 5.33 -15.53 11.21
CA SER A 66 4.65 -16.36 10.19
C SER A 66 5.61 -16.89 9.13
N TYR A 67 6.71 -16.19 8.85
CA TYR A 67 7.76 -16.63 7.94
C TYR A 67 8.58 -17.79 8.51
N GLN A 68 8.71 -17.88 9.83
CA GLN A 68 9.36 -19.03 10.48
C GLN A 68 8.57 -20.33 10.27
N LEU A 69 7.24 -20.26 10.15
CA LEU A 69 6.39 -21.42 9.82
C LEU A 69 6.59 -21.94 8.39
N LEU A 70 7.18 -21.13 7.51
CA LEU A 70 7.57 -21.49 6.14
C LEU A 70 9.01 -21.97 6.06
N GLN A 71 9.73 -22.02 7.18
CA GLN A 71 11.07 -22.59 7.22
C GLN A 71 11.00 -23.99 7.84
N PRO A 72 11.89 -24.90 7.42
CA PRO A 72 12.09 -26.14 8.15
C PRO A 72 12.39 -25.80 9.60
N GLU A 73 11.65 -26.42 10.53
CA GLU A 73 12.02 -26.40 11.94
C GLU A 73 13.51 -26.78 12.01
N PRO A 74 14.36 -26.01 12.72
CA PRO A 74 15.76 -26.34 12.90
C PRO A 74 15.84 -27.60 13.76
N THR A 75 15.54 -28.73 13.14
CA THR A 75 15.70 -30.04 13.73
C THR A 75 17.20 -30.18 13.88
N ASP A 76 17.68 -30.24 15.12
CA ASP A 76 19.08 -30.53 15.38
C ASP A 76 19.41 -31.84 14.62
N PRO A 77 20.19 -31.76 13.52
CA PRO A 77 20.44 -32.92 12.69
C PRO A 77 21.16 -34.00 13.51
N THR A 78 21.86 -33.60 14.57
CA THR A 78 22.51 -34.52 15.49
C THR A 78 21.49 -35.33 16.30
N LEU A 79 20.39 -34.73 16.75
CA LEU A 79 19.34 -35.44 17.50
C LEU A 79 18.61 -36.46 16.61
N ALA A 80 18.33 -36.10 15.35
CA ALA A 80 17.73 -37.00 14.37
C ALA A 80 18.66 -38.19 14.09
N VAL A 81 19.96 -37.93 13.88
CA VAL A 81 20.98 -38.97 13.69
C VAL A 81 21.14 -39.85 14.94
N LEU A 82 21.17 -39.29 16.15
CA LEU A 82 21.28 -40.05 17.40
C LEU A 82 20.07 -40.97 17.64
N ARG A 83 18.84 -40.46 17.42
CA ARG A 83 17.61 -41.26 17.50
C ARG A 83 17.68 -42.46 16.57
N GLN A 84 18.22 -42.28 15.37
CA GLN A 84 18.29 -43.35 14.39
C GLN A 84 19.44 -44.33 14.61
N ILE A 85 20.61 -43.86 15.05
CA ILE A 85 21.70 -44.76 15.50
C ILE A 85 21.22 -45.64 16.64
N SER A 86 20.47 -45.08 17.60
CA SER A 86 19.84 -45.84 18.68
C SER A 86 18.88 -46.92 18.14
N ALA A 87 18.04 -46.57 17.16
CA ALA A 87 17.14 -47.52 16.52
C ALA A 87 17.90 -48.64 15.78
N GLN A 88 18.97 -48.30 15.04
CA GLN A 88 19.81 -49.27 14.35
C GLN A 88 20.49 -50.22 15.33
N LEU A 89 21.06 -49.68 16.42
CA LEU A 89 21.67 -50.48 17.48
C LEU A 89 20.67 -51.44 18.14
N SER A 90 19.40 -51.02 18.29
CA SER A 90 18.35 -51.87 18.85
C SER A 90 17.86 -52.96 17.89
N SER A 91 18.07 -52.78 16.58
CA SER A 91 17.57 -53.69 15.53
C SER A 91 18.53 -54.86 15.22
N PHE A 92 19.72 -54.86 15.82
CA PHE A 92 20.66 -55.96 15.65
C PHE A 92 20.14 -57.23 16.30
N SER A 93 19.86 -58.24 15.47
CA SER A 93 19.54 -59.59 15.92
C SER A 93 20.78 -60.46 15.77
N VAL A 94 21.24 -61.04 16.88
CA VAL A 94 22.41 -61.92 16.92
C VAL A 94 21.94 -63.38 16.85
N ASN A 95 22.23 -64.05 15.74
CA ASN A 95 22.15 -65.49 15.62
C ASN A 95 23.57 -66.09 15.67
N PRO A 96 23.76 -67.33 16.13
CA PRO A 96 25.07 -67.91 16.42
C PRO A 96 26.06 -67.98 15.23
N ALA A 97 25.59 -67.76 14.00
CA ALA A 97 26.43 -67.69 12.79
C ALA A 97 26.40 -66.32 12.07
N PHE A 98 25.47 -65.42 12.41
CA PHE A 98 25.27 -64.16 11.68
C PHE A 98 24.70 -63.06 12.58
N VAL A 99 25.20 -61.84 12.39
CA VAL A 99 24.58 -60.62 12.92
C VAL A 99 23.84 -59.96 11.75
N ASN A 100 22.52 -59.82 11.85
CA ASN A 100 21.72 -59.19 10.82
C ASN A 100 21.02 -57.94 11.38
N SER A 101 20.95 -56.88 10.57
CA SER A 101 20.18 -55.69 10.89
C SER A 101 18.90 -55.73 10.06
N THR A 102 17.75 -55.59 10.71
CA THR A 102 16.46 -55.54 10.02
C THR A 102 16.10 -54.15 9.53
N GLN A 103 16.94 -53.13 9.81
CA GLN A 103 16.70 -51.75 9.39
C GLN A 103 17.44 -51.38 8.11
N HIS A 104 16.75 -50.62 7.25
CA HIS A 104 17.29 -50.11 6.00
C HIS A 104 18.40 -49.06 6.23
N PRO A 105 19.42 -48.98 5.36
CA PRO A 105 20.42 -47.91 5.40
C PRO A 105 19.76 -46.54 5.19
N LEU A 106 20.27 -45.52 5.91
CA LEU A 106 19.82 -44.14 5.78
C LEU A 106 19.94 -43.67 4.33
N THR A 107 18.87 -43.09 3.80
CA THR A 107 18.93 -42.28 2.58
C THR A 107 18.94 -40.79 2.94
N ASP A 108 19.53 -39.93 2.10
CA ASP A 108 19.60 -38.47 2.33
C ASP A 108 18.22 -37.85 2.61
N ASN A 109 17.16 -38.45 2.05
CA ASN A 109 15.77 -38.03 2.24
C ASN A 109 15.21 -38.35 3.65
N ASP A 110 15.82 -39.28 4.39
CA ASP A 110 15.46 -39.56 5.79
C ASP A 110 16.14 -38.57 6.76
N ILE A 111 17.30 -38.02 6.38
CA ILE A 111 18.07 -37.05 7.18
C ILE A 111 17.50 -35.65 6.99
N ASN A 112 17.14 -35.31 5.75
CA ASN A 112 16.53 -34.05 5.38
C ASN A 112 15.22 -34.33 4.61
N PRO A 113 14.09 -34.56 5.29
CA PRO A 113 12.82 -34.67 4.60
C PRO A 113 12.58 -33.39 3.79
N SER A 114 12.19 -33.54 2.53
CA SER A 114 11.86 -32.42 1.65
C SER A 114 10.80 -31.55 2.34
N PHE A 115 11.20 -30.33 2.76
CA PHE A 115 10.31 -29.45 3.49
C PHE A 115 9.16 -29.02 2.59
N HIS A 116 7.95 -29.45 2.94
CA HIS A 116 6.73 -29.03 2.28
C HIS A 116 5.93 -28.17 3.26
N ALA A 117 5.92 -26.87 3.01
CA ALA A 117 5.19 -25.94 3.84
C ALA A 117 3.69 -26.30 3.88
N PRO A 118 3.02 -26.18 5.05
CA PRO A 118 1.58 -26.36 5.12
C PRO A 118 0.89 -25.34 4.20
N SER A 119 -0.05 -25.79 3.37
CA SER A 119 -0.77 -24.90 2.44
C SER A 119 -1.47 -23.76 3.18
N SER A 120 -1.97 -23.99 4.39
CA SER A 120 -2.53 -22.97 5.27
C SER A 120 -1.54 -21.86 5.64
N ALA A 121 -0.28 -22.21 5.93
CA ALA A 121 0.77 -21.26 6.25
C ALA A 121 1.09 -20.35 5.05
N VAL A 122 1.06 -20.91 3.83
CA VAL A 122 1.24 -20.14 2.59
C VAL A 122 0.10 -19.13 2.40
N TRP A 123 -1.15 -19.55 2.56
CA TRP A 123 -2.32 -18.66 2.46
C TRP A 123 -2.30 -17.54 3.49
N ILE A 124 -1.98 -17.86 4.75
CA ILE A 124 -1.89 -16.88 5.83
C ILE A 124 -0.80 -15.85 5.53
N ASN A 125 0.40 -16.29 5.13
CA ASN A 125 1.46 -15.38 4.74
C ASN A 125 1.07 -14.51 3.54
N ALA A 126 0.45 -15.09 2.51
CA ALA A 126 -0.03 -14.34 1.35
C ALA A 126 -1.05 -13.25 1.73
N LEU A 127 -1.98 -13.55 2.63
CA LEU A 127 -2.94 -12.59 3.17
C LEU A 127 -2.25 -11.46 3.96
N TRP A 128 -1.28 -11.81 4.83
CA TRP A 128 -0.50 -10.81 5.57
C TRP A 128 0.28 -9.88 4.62
N PHE A 129 0.97 -10.45 3.62
CA PHE A 129 1.70 -9.66 2.62
C PHE A 129 0.77 -8.77 1.79
N SER A 130 -0.37 -9.29 1.33
CA SER A 130 -1.35 -8.52 0.57
C SER A 130 -1.90 -7.35 1.38
N SER A 131 -2.21 -7.58 2.65
CA SER A 131 -2.67 -6.55 3.56
C SER A 131 -1.61 -5.46 3.80
N LEU A 132 -0.32 -5.84 3.88
CA LEU A 132 0.80 -4.89 3.99
C LEU A 132 0.89 -3.99 2.75
N ILE A 133 0.80 -4.60 1.56
CA ILE A 133 0.87 -3.88 0.27
C ILE A 133 -0.33 -2.93 0.15
N CYS A 134 -1.53 -3.36 0.50
CA CYS A 134 -2.73 -2.52 0.47
C CYS A 134 -2.59 -1.31 1.42
N SER A 135 -2.10 -1.54 2.65
CA SER A 135 -1.80 -0.47 3.61
C SER A 135 -0.80 0.54 3.05
N LEU A 136 0.30 0.06 2.46
CA LEU A 136 1.34 0.91 1.88
C LEU A 136 0.84 1.67 0.64
N ALA A 137 -0.01 1.04 -0.17
CA ALA A 137 -0.64 1.67 -1.32
C ALA A 137 -1.55 2.82 -0.87
N SER A 138 -2.40 2.60 0.14
CA SER A 138 -3.25 3.63 0.74
C SER A 138 -2.42 4.81 1.27
N ALA A 139 -1.33 4.53 2.01
CA ALA A 139 -0.41 5.56 2.49
C ALA A 139 0.28 6.33 1.35
N SER A 140 0.67 5.66 0.27
CA SER A 140 1.29 6.31 -0.90
C SER A 140 0.33 7.29 -1.59
N ILE A 141 -0.96 6.94 -1.65
CA ILE A 141 -1.98 7.77 -2.27
C ILE A 141 -2.31 8.96 -1.38
N ALA A 142 -2.40 8.74 -0.07
CA ALA A 142 -2.54 9.83 0.89
C ALA A 142 -1.42 10.87 0.74
N LEU A 143 -0.17 10.40 0.56
CA LEU A 143 0.98 11.27 0.34
C LEU A 143 0.91 12.01 -1.01
N LEU A 144 0.52 11.33 -2.09
CA LEU A 144 0.32 11.95 -3.40
C LEU A 144 -0.75 13.04 -3.35
N VAL A 145 -1.89 12.78 -2.72
CA VAL A 145 -2.97 13.77 -2.54
C VAL A 145 -2.46 14.96 -1.75
N LYS A 146 -1.71 14.74 -0.66
CA LYS A 146 -1.12 15.81 0.14
C LYS A 146 -0.13 16.67 -0.66
N GLN A 147 0.72 16.05 -1.48
CA GLN A 147 1.63 16.76 -2.38
C GLN A 147 0.90 17.56 -3.45
N TRP A 148 -0.10 16.97 -4.10
CA TRP A 148 -0.94 17.66 -5.09
C TRP A 148 -1.66 18.88 -4.52
N LEU A 149 -2.17 18.74 -3.30
CA LEU A 149 -2.93 19.76 -2.61
C LEU A 149 -2.03 20.92 -2.15
N HIS A 150 -0.82 20.62 -1.69
CA HIS A 150 0.20 21.61 -1.37
C HIS A 150 0.61 22.42 -2.60
N GLU A 151 0.87 21.72 -3.71
CA GLU A 151 1.21 22.31 -5.01
C GLU A 151 0.04 23.13 -5.61
N LEU A 152 -1.21 22.81 -5.25
CA LEU A 152 -2.37 23.64 -5.59
C LEU A 152 -2.44 24.90 -4.74
N SER A 153 -2.15 24.82 -3.45
CA SER A 153 -2.12 25.96 -2.55
C SER A 153 -1.04 26.98 -2.95
N ILE A 154 0.17 26.52 -3.29
CA ILE A 154 1.26 27.39 -3.73
C ILE A 154 0.92 28.10 -5.06
N GLY A 155 0.31 27.39 -6.02
CA GLY A 155 -0.04 27.93 -7.33
C GLY A 155 -1.25 28.86 -7.37
N VAL A 156 -2.03 28.96 -6.28
CA VAL A 156 -3.29 29.74 -6.20
C VAL A 156 -3.11 31.08 -5.46
N SER A 157 -1.88 31.44 -5.06
CA SER A 157 -1.61 32.69 -4.35
C SER A 157 -1.77 33.97 -5.19
N GLY A 158 -2.13 33.87 -6.48
CA GLY A 158 -2.37 35.02 -7.37
C GLY A 158 -3.78 35.05 -7.98
N THR A 159 -4.44 36.21 -7.93
CA THR A 159 -5.75 36.52 -8.57
C THR A 159 -5.68 36.72 -10.09
N SER A 160 -4.59 36.27 -10.72
CA SER A 160 -4.34 36.44 -12.16
C SER A 160 -5.04 35.37 -13.01
N ARG A 161 -5.36 35.72 -14.27
CA ARG A 161 -5.85 34.81 -15.33
C ARG A 161 -4.99 33.55 -15.50
N GLU A 162 -3.74 33.60 -15.07
CA GLU A 162 -2.79 32.49 -15.11
C GLU A 162 -3.15 31.38 -14.13
N SER A 163 -3.66 31.70 -12.93
CA SER A 163 -4.16 30.72 -11.95
C SER A 163 -5.36 29.95 -12.49
N ALA A 164 -6.25 30.62 -13.24
CA ALA A 164 -7.39 29.98 -13.89
C ALA A 164 -6.92 29.02 -15.01
N ARG A 165 -5.89 29.39 -15.78
CA ARG A 165 -5.28 28.52 -16.79
C ARG A 165 -4.61 27.31 -16.17
N ILE A 166 -3.89 27.48 -15.06
CA ILE A 166 -3.24 26.38 -14.35
C ILE A 166 -4.29 25.41 -13.78
N ARG A 167 -5.40 25.92 -13.20
CA ARG A 167 -6.55 25.07 -12.78
C ARG A 167 -7.15 24.29 -13.95
N GLN A 168 -7.32 24.93 -15.11
CA GLN A 168 -7.85 24.26 -16.31
C GLN A 168 -6.89 23.19 -16.84
N TYR A 169 -5.58 23.47 -16.84
CA TYR A 169 -4.55 22.55 -17.30
C TYR A 169 -4.45 21.33 -16.38
N ARG A 170 -4.58 21.53 -15.06
CA ARG A 170 -4.61 20.44 -14.06
C ARG A 170 -5.86 19.59 -14.18
N LEU A 171 -7.04 20.17 -14.41
CA LEU A 171 -8.28 19.42 -14.72
C LEU A 171 -8.15 18.58 -15.99
N ASN A 172 -7.49 19.12 -17.02
CA ASN A 172 -7.26 18.42 -18.27
C ASN A 172 -6.22 17.30 -18.10
N SER A 173 -5.19 17.52 -17.30
CA SER A 173 -4.24 16.49 -16.88
C SER A 173 -4.91 15.41 -16.03
N LEU A 174 -5.85 15.76 -15.15
CA LEU A 174 -6.63 14.80 -14.35
C LEU A 174 -7.50 13.89 -15.24
N LYS A 175 -8.16 14.47 -16.25
CA LYS A 175 -8.92 13.73 -17.26
C LYS A 175 -8.02 12.87 -18.16
N ARG A 176 -6.83 13.36 -18.52
CA ARG A 176 -5.89 12.69 -19.43
C ARG A 176 -5.09 11.57 -18.75
N TRP A 177 -4.75 11.72 -17.47
CA TRP A 177 -3.95 10.76 -16.71
C TRP A 177 -4.77 9.68 -16.00
N ARG A 178 -6.11 9.71 -16.06
CA ARG A 178 -6.96 8.64 -15.48
C ARG A 178 -6.65 8.35 -14.00
N VAL A 179 -6.14 9.34 -13.26
CA VAL A 179 -5.81 9.21 -11.82
C VAL A 179 -7.06 8.89 -11.01
N GLY A 180 -8.23 9.40 -11.42
CA GLY A 180 -9.52 9.00 -10.85
C GLY A 180 -9.85 7.52 -11.03
N SER A 181 -9.39 6.86 -12.10
CA SER A 181 -9.57 5.41 -12.27
C SER A 181 -8.65 4.58 -11.37
N ILE A 182 -7.48 5.11 -10.98
CA ILE A 182 -6.60 4.46 -10.01
C ILE A 182 -7.16 4.63 -8.59
N VAL A 183 -7.78 5.77 -8.28
CA VAL A 183 -8.42 6.02 -6.97
C VAL A 183 -9.74 5.24 -6.80
N ILE A 184 -10.50 4.99 -7.87
CA ILE A 184 -11.78 4.22 -7.80
C ILE A 184 -11.57 2.70 -7.76
N ILE A 185 -10.37 2.21 -8.12
CA ILE A 185 -10.06 0.76 -8.13
C ILE A 185 -9.54 0.24 -6.80
N ILE A 186 -9.37 1.11 -5.80
CA ILE A 186 -8.89 0.69 -4.49
C ILE A 186 -10.13 0.33 -3.65
N PRO A 187 -10.29 -0.95 -3.27
CA PRO A 187 -11.30 -1.35 -2.30
C PRO A 187 -11.03 -0.73 -0.92
#